data_AF-A0AAF0U338-F1
#
_entry.id   AF-A0AAF0U338-F1
#
_cell.length_a   1.000
_cell.length_b   1.000
_cell.length_c   1.000
_cell.angle_alpha   90.00
_cell.angle_beta   90.00
_cell.angle_gamma   90.00
#
_symmetry.space_group_name_H-M   'P 1'
#
loop_
_entity.id
_entity.type
_entity.pdbx_description
1 polymer ?
#
loop_
_entity_poly.entity_id
_entity_poly.type
_entity_poly.pdbx_seq_one_letter_code
_entity_poly.pdbx_strand_id
1 'polypeptide(L)'
;MAMAKKEDDLPAWLAYRWRMGPSSVVPEYSIPFSLFGLSSIMSLFGLANRNQKTFRPKKNAPSGSKGAQLKKHIDATLGSGNLREAVRLPPGEDLHEWLAVNTVDFFNQVNILYGTLTEFCTPSSCPTMSAGPKYEYRWADGVNIKKPIEVSAPKYVDYLMGWIETQLDDESIFPQNLGAPFPSNFQDVVKTIFKRLFRVYAHIYHSHFQKIISLKEEAHMNTCFKHFVLFTWEFRLIDKAELAPLYELVESILQL
;
A
#
# COMPACT_ATOMS: atom_id res chain seq x y z
N MET A 1 32.93 2.80 -10.77
CA MET A 1 33.05 3.93 -9.83
C MET A 1 31.73 4.68 -9.90
N ALA A 2 30.73 4.25 -9.12
CA ALA A 2 29.38 4.82 -9.15
C ALA A 2 29.39 6.12 -8.33
N MET A 3 29.02 7.23 -8.96
CA MET A 3 28.89 8.52 -8.30
C MET A 3 27.70 8.49 -7.35
N ALA A 4 27.93 8.71 -6.06
CA ALA A 4 26.87 9.00 -5.11
C ALA A 4 26.24 10.36 -5.49
N LYS A 5 24.92 10.38 -5.74
CA LYS A 5 24.17 11.64 -5.87
C LYS A 5 24.28 12.42 -4.56
N LYS A 6 24.49 13.73 -4.67
CA LYS A 6 24.55 14.64 -3.51
C LYS A 6 23.18 14.75 -2.85
N GLU A 7 23.19 14.98 -1.54
CA GLU A 7 22.04 15.15 -0.64
C GLU A 7 21.03 16.21 -1.11
N ASP A 8 21.47 17.16 -1.95
CA ASP A 8 20.67 18.25 -2.53
C ASP A 8 19.68 17.81 -3.64
N ASP A 9 19.77 16.58 -4.15
CA ASP A 9 18.92 16.06 -5.25
C ASP A 9 17.72 15.21 -4.75
N LEU A 10 17.50 15.10 -3.44
CA LEU A 10 16.39 14.32 -2.88
C LEU A 10 15.13 15.19 -2.73
N PRO A 11 13.94 14.68 -3.11
CA PRO A 11 12.67 15.30 -2.77
C PRO A 11 12.60 15.69 -1.28
N ALA A 12 12.04 16.86 -0.98
CA ALA A 12 11.92 17.44 0.36
C ALA A 12 11.43 16.44 1.42
N TRP A 13 10.42 15.63 1.09
CA TRP A 13 9.84 14.63 1.96
C TRP A 13 10.77 13.41 2.17
N LEU A 14 11.60 13.03 1.18
CA LEU A 14 12.65 12.02 1.37
C LEU A 14 13.76 12.54 2.28
N ALA A 15 14.16 13.79 2.12
CA ALA A 15 15.11 14.45 3.02
C ALA A 15 14.54 14.59 4.45
N TYR A 16 13.23 14.82 4.57
CA TYR A 16 12.51 14.85 5.84
C TYR A 16 12.59 13.51 6.59
N ARG A 17 12.38 12.38 5.89
CA ARG A 17 12.57 11.03 6.45
C ARG A 17 14.00 10.80 6.96
N TRP A 18 15.00 11.36 6.29
CA TRP A 18 16.40 11.28 6.72
C TRP A 18 16.67 12.12 7.98
N ARG A 19 16.06 13.31 8.08
CA ARG A 19 16.16 14.21 9.25
C ARG A 19 15.52 13.65 10.51
N MET A 20 14.43 12.91 10.37
CA MET A 20 13.72 12.30 11.50
C MET A 20 14.47 11.11 12.12
N GLY A 21 15.48 10.58 11.42
CA GLY A 21 16.21 9.38 11.83
C GLY A 21 15.31 8.12 11.85
N PRO A 22 15.91 6.92 11.91
CA PRO A 22 15.12 5.72 12.18
C PRO A 22 14.49 5.87 13.57
N SER A 23 13.16 5.88 13.64
CA SER A 23 12.44 5.73 14.91
C SER A 23 12.93 4.44 15.56
N SER A 24 13.28 4.47 16.85
CA SER A 24 13.93 3.39 17.63
C SER A 24 13.14 2.08 17.74
N VAL A 25 12.07 1.94 16.94
CA VAL A 25 11.08 0.87 16.97
C VAL A 25 10.88 0.23 15.57
N VAL A 26 11.58 0.72 14.52
CA VAL A 26 11.51 0.15 13.16
C VAL A 26 12.86 -0.45 12.80
N PRO A 27 12.97 -1.75 12.47
CA PRO A 27 14.25 -2.35 12.09
C PRO A 27 14.80 -1.67 10.83
N GLU A 28 16.10 -1.36 10.85
CA GLU A 28 16.86 -0.88 9.69
C GLU A 28 16.63 -1.79 8.48
N TYR A 29 15.91 -1.27 7.50
CA TYR A 29 16.07 -1.70 6.11
C TYR A 29 16.51 -0.47 5.33
N SER A 30 17.82 -0.21 5.39
CA SER A 30 18.51 0.67 4.45
C SER A 30 18.41 0.01 3.08
N ILE A 31 17.42 0.39 2.27
CA ILE A 31 17.34 -0.06 0.88
C ILE A 31 18.26 0.85 0.06
N PRO A 32 19.32 0.32 -0.59
CA PRO A 32 20.22 1.12 -1.40
C PRO A 32 19.48 1.71 -2.61
N PHE A 33 19.76 2.99 -2.88
CA PHE A 33 19.20 3.89 -3.91
C PHE A 33 19.30 3.42 -5.39
N SER A 34 19.65 2.17 -5.66
CA SER A 34 20.05 1.71 -7.01
C SER A 34 18.92 1.14 -7.88
N LEU A 35 17.64 1.38 -7.60
CA LEU A 35 16.53 0.82 -8.40
C LEU A 35 15.74 1.84 -9.23
N PHE A 36 16.02 3.14 -9.13
CA PHE A 36 15.46 4.14 -10.03
C PHE A 36 16.32 4.28 -11.30
N GLY A 37 16.19 3.31 -12.19
CA GLY A 37 16.83 3.34 -13.50
C GLY A 37 15.95 2.69 -14.56
N LEU A 38 15.54 3.51 -15.54
CA LEU A 38 14.94 3.18 -16.85
C LEU A 38 13.40 3.11 -16.90
N SER A 39 12.75 4.20 -17.32
CA SER A 39 12.40 4.45 -18.74
C SER A 39 11.24 5.45 -18.86
N SER A 40 11.46 6.52 -19.63
CA SER A 40 10.46 7.48 -20.09
C SER A 40 9.30 6.84 -20.86
N ILE A 41 8.07 7.34 -20.68
CA ILE A 41 7.24 7.93 -21.76
C ILE A 41 5.98 8.66 -21.22
N MET A 42 5.91 9.94 -21.61
CA MET A 42 4.80 10.85 -21.89
C MET A 42 3.52 10.92 -21.02
N SER A 43 3.28 12.18 -20.63
CA SER A 43 2.16 12.84 -19.95
C SER A 43 0.80 12.75 -20.67
N LEU A 44 -0.30 12.83 -19.89
CA LEU A 44 -1.41 13.78 -20.10
C LEU A 44 -2.46 13.70 -18.96
N PHE A 45 -2.82 14.87 -18.44
CA PHE A 45 -3.77 15.13 -17.36
C PHE A 45 -5.21 14.63 -17.62
N GLY A 46 -5.92 14.33 -16.53
CA GLY A 46 -7.38 14.18 -16.53
C GLY A 46 -7.98 13.95 -15.14
N LEU A 47 -8.67 14.97 -14.61
CA LEU A 47 -9.49 14.94 -13.39
C LEU A 47 -10.42 13.70 -13.36
N ALA A 48 -10.24 12.84 -12.36
CA ALA A 48 -11.03 11.62 -12.21
C ALA A 48 -12.42 11.92 -11.61
N ASN A 49 -13.45 11.66 -12.42
CA ASN A 49 -14.85 11.73 -12.03
C ASN A 49 -15.26 10.56 -11.12
N ARG A 50 -15.89 10.90 -10.00
CA ARG A 50 -16.19 10.03 -8.86
C ARG A 50 -17.46 9.20 -9.09
N ASN A 51 -17.43 8.15 -9.94
CA ASN A 51 -18.52 7.14 -9.94
C ASN A 51 -18.28 5.77 -10.62
N GLN A 52 -17.05 5.26 -10.70
CA GLN A 52 -16.77 3.91 -11.23
C GLN A 52 -16.40 2.95 -10.08
N LYS A 53 -17.30 2.02 -9.71
CA LYS A 53 -17.09 1.09 -8.58
C LYS A 53 -16.10 -0.03 -8.95
N THR A 54 -14.88 0.05 -8.44
CA THR A 54 -13.80 -0.96 -8.64
C THR A 54 -13.83 -2.11 -7.64
N PHE A 55 -14.50 -1.94 -6.49
CA PHE A 55 -14.67 -2.97 -5.47
C PHE A 55 -16.07 -3.58 -5.56
N ARG A 56 -16.15 -4.92 -5.58
CA ARG A 56 -17.43 -5.64 -5.67
C ARG A 56 -17.50 -6.80 -4.68
N PRO A 57 -18.42 -6.75 -3.72
CA PRO A 57 -18.84 -7.94 -2.98
C PRO A 57 -19.58 -8.92 -3.92
N LYS A 58 -19.17 -10.18 -3.97
CA LYS A 58 -19.85 -11.26 -4.70
C LYS A 58 -21.06 -11.73 -3.89
N LYS A 59 -22.25 -11.76 -4.50
CA LYS A 59 -23.46 -12.33 -3.90
C LYS A 59 -23.43 -13.85 -4.10
N ASN A 60 -23.62 -14.62 -3.02
CA ASN A 60 -23.73 -16.10 -2.96
C ASN A 60 -22.43 -16.92 -2.74
N ALA A 61 -21.52 -16.49 -1.84
CA ALA A 61 -20.35 -17.30 -1.46
C ALA A 61 -20.54 -18.02 -0.10
N PRO A 62 -20.28 -19.34 0.01
CA PRO A 62 -20.28 -20.05 1.29
C PRO A 62 -19.09 -19.57 2.17
N SER A 63 -19.36 -19.38 3.45
CA SER A 63 -18.37 -18.90 4.43
C SER A 63 -17.57 -20.08 4.98
N GLY A 64 -16.28 -20.18 4.65
CA GLY A 64 -15.41 -21.29 5.00
C GLY A 64 -14.40 -21.00 6.12
N SER A 65 -13.87 -22.08 6.71
CA SER A 65 -12.94 -22.17 7.87
C SER A 65 -11.56 -21.49 7.70
N LYS A 66 -11.24 -20.92 6.55
CA LYS A 66 -9.94 -20.29 6.26
C LYS A 66 -9.67 -19.03 7.11
N GLY A 67 -10.70 -18.26 7.46
CA GLY A 67 -10.55 -17.06 8.31
C GLY A 67 -10.07 -17.37 9.73
N ALA A 68 -10.56 -18.47 10.32
CA ALA A 68 -10.18 -18.89 11.67
C ALA A 68 -8.73 -19.38 11.77
N GLN A 69 -8.24 -20.09 10.74
CA GLN A 69 -6.83 -20.50 10.67
C GLN A 69 -5.91 -19.29 10.52
N LEU A 70 -6.30 -18.32 9.68
CA LEU A 70 -5.54 -17.10 9.47
C LEU A 70 -5.38 -16.30 10.78
N LYS A 71 -6.46 -16.12 11.54
CA LYS A 71 -6.45 -15.42 12.83
C LYS A 71 -5.44 -16.01 13.82
N LYS A 72 -5.42 -17.34 13.97
CA LYS A 72 -4.53 -18.05 14.92
C LYS A 72 -3.05 -17.82 14.65
N HIS A 73 -2.63 -17.75 13.39
CA HIS A 73 -1.22 -17.53 13.02
C HIS A 73 -0.77 -16.08 13.25
N ILE A 74 -1.70 -15.13 13.15
CA ILE A 74 -1.39 -13.70 13.26
C ILE A 74 -1.27 -13.28 14.73
N ASP A 75 -2.15 -13.77 15.60
CA ASP A 75 -2.09 -13.49 17.05
C ASP A 75 -0.76 -13.95 17.68
N ALA A 76 -0.10 -14.98 17.12
CA ALA A 76 1.19 -15.48 17.60
C ALA A 76 2.40 -14.62 17.20
N THR A 77 2.26 -13.70 16.24
CA THR A 77 3.38 -12.95 15.62
C THR A 77 3.29 -11.44 15.78
N LEU A 78 2.15 -10.89 16.21
CA LEU A 78 1.93 -9.47 16.45
C LEU A 78 2.52 -9.02 17.80
N GLY A 79 3.84 -8.86 17.88
CA GLY A 79 4.53 -8.34 19.07
C GLY A 79 4.02 -6.98 19.59
N SER A 80 4.34 -6.67 20.85
CA SER A 80 3.79 -5.59 21.70
C SER A 80 4.42 -4.19 21.51
N GLY A 81 5.06 -3.91 20.37
CA GLY A 81 5.66 -2.59 20.13
C GLY A 81 4.62 -1.47 20.05
N ASN A 82 4.98 -0.26 20.52
CA ASN A 82 4.11 0.93 20.54
C ASN A 82 3.95 1.59 19.16
N LEU A 83 3.59 0.79 18.14
CA LEU A 83 3.36 1.26 16.77
C LEU A 83 2.25 2.32 16.68
N ARG A 84 1.37 2.41 17.68
CA ARG A 84 0.31 3.43 17.75
C ARG A 84 0.87 4.84 17.94
N GLU A 85 1.91 5.00 18.74
CA GLU A 85 2.56 6.30 18.88
C GLU A 85 3.40 6.64 17.64
N ALA A 86 4.03 5.63 17.04
CA ALA A 86 4.90 5.82 15.88
C ALA A 86 4.17 6.35 14.63
N VAL A 87 2.84 6.13 14.50
CA VAL A 87 2.06 6.61 13.35
C VAL A 87 1.52 8.04 13.51
N ARG A 88 1.59 8.62 14.72
CA ARG A 88 1.03 9.96 14.97
C ARG A 88 1.82 11.03 14.23
N LEU A 89 1.11 12.07 13.79
CA LEU A 89 1.74 13.28 13.27
C LEU A 89 2.59 13.90 14.39
N PRO A 90 3.91 14.11 14.18
CA PRO A 90 4.74 14.73 15.20
C PRO A 90 4.32 16.20 15.46
N PRO A 91 4.48 16.72 16.68
CA PRO A 91 4.09 18.09 16.99
C PRO A 91 4.86 19.12 16.15
N GLY A 92 4.14 20.02 15.51
CA GLY A 92 4.72 21.10 14.69
C GLY A 92 4.99 20.73 13.23
N GLU A 93 4.69 19.50 12.83
CA GLU A 93 4.90 19.03 11.46
C GLU A 93 3.68 19.23 10.56
N ASP A 94 3.94 19.34 9.27
CA ASP A 94 2.89 19.43 8.26
C ASP A 94 2.25 18.06 7.98
N LEU A 95 0.92 18.06 7.91
CA LEU A 95 0.14 16.84 7.69
C LEU A 95 0.36 16.26 6.28
N HIS A 96 0.48 17.09 5.25
CA HIS A 96 0.62 16.61 3.88
C HIS A 96 2.01 16.04 3.64
N GLU A 97 3.05 16.67 4.20
CA GLU A 97 4.41 16.11 4.23
C GLU A 97 4.44 14.74 4.93
N TRP A 98 3.84 14.64 6.13
CA TRP A 98 3.78 13.37 6.87
C TRP A 98 3.07 12.26 6.08
N LEU A 99 1.95 12.59 5.44
CA LEU A 99 1.22 11.66 4.58
C LEU A 99 2.04 11.28 3.33
N ALA A 100 2.78 12.22 2.73
CA ALA A 100 3.58 11.98 1.53
C ALA A 100 4.68 10.96 1.79
N VAL A 101 5.48 11.20 2.84
CA VAL A 101 6.58 10.31 3.26
C VAL A 101 6.08 8.89 3.49
N ASN A 102 5.06 8.76 4.32
CA ASN A 102 4.52 7.46 4.67
C ASN A 102 3.86 6.77 3.47
N THR A 103 3.25 7.51 2.53
CA THR A 103 2.70 6.94 1.30
C THR A 103 3.77 6.19 0.50
N VAL A 104 4.94 6.79 0.33
CA VAL A 104 6.06 6.16 -0.38
C VAL A 104 6.59 4.95 0.39
N ASP A 105 6.72 5.07 1.70
CA ASP A 105 7.21 3.98 2.53
C ASP A 105 6.31 2.75 2.46
N PHE A 106 4.99 2.94 2.55
CA PHE A 106 4.04 1.84 2.42
C PHE A 106 3.99 1.29 0.99
N PHE A 107 4.11 2.14 -0.03
CA PHE A 107 4.23 1.67 -1.41
C PHE A 107 5.44 0.73 -1.57
N ASN A 108 6.62 1.16 -1.14
CA ASN A 108 7.84 0.37 -1.21
C ASN A 108 7.74 -0.94 -0.42
N GLN A 109 7.19 -0.90 0.80
CA GLN A 109 6.98 -2.10 1.61
C GLN A 109 6.06 -3.11 0.90
N VAL A 110 4.94 -2.66 0.33
CA VAL A 110 4.02 -3.52 -0.40
C VAL A 110 4.65 -4.05 -1.69
N ASN A 111 5.44 -3.23 -2.39
CA ASN A 111 6.14 -3.62 -3.61
C ASN A 111 7.16 -4.74 -3.34
N ILE A 112 7.97 -4.60 -2.29
CA ILE A 112 8.95 -5.62 -1.88
C ILE A 112 8.24 -6.90 -1.43
N LEU A 113 7.23 -6.78 -0.57
CA LEU A 113 6.44 -7.92 -0.10
C LEU A 113 5.79 -8.67 -1.26
N TYR A 114 5.22 -7.96 -2.24
CA TYR A 114 4.63 -8.61 -3.40
C TYR A 114 5.71 -9.20 -4.34
N GLY A 115 6.90 -8.59 -4.38
CA GLY A 115 8.08 -9.08 -5.11
C GLY A 115 8.41 -10.53 -4.78
N THR A 116 8.32 -10.93 -3.51
CA THR A 116 8.58 -12.32 -3.05
C THR A 116 7.52 -13.32 -3.51
N LEU A 117 6.39 -12.84 -4.05
CA LEU A 117 5.26 -13.66 -4.49
C LEU A 117 5.07 -13.72 -6.00
N THR A 118 5.84 -12.97 -6.78
CA THR A 118 5.64 -12.80 -8.23
C THR A 118 5.67 -14.11 -9.02
N GLU A 119 6.52 -15.07 -8.61
CA GLU A 119 6.57 -16.41 -9.23
C GLU A 119 5.37 -17.30 -8.87
N PHE A 120 4.66 -17.01 -7.78
CA PHE A 120 3.53 -17.80 -7.29
C PHE A 120 2.18 -17.17 -7.66
N CYS A 121 2.13 -15.87 -7.90
CA CYS A 121 0.94 -15.15 -8.31
C CYS A 121 0.90 -15.02 -9.84
N THR A 122 0.32 -16.02 -10.50
CA THR A 122 0.28 -16.10 -11.97
C THR A 122 -1.15 -15.91 -12.50
N PRO A 123 -1.34 -15.61 -13.80
CA PRO A 123 -2.67 -15.55 -14.39
C PRO A 123 -3.44 -16.88 -14.31
N SER A 124 -2.76 -18.02 -14.20
CA SER A 124 -3.39 -19.33 -14.03
C SER A 124 -3.80 -19.60 -12.58
N SER A 125 -2.94 -19.26 -11.60
CA SER A 125 -3.27 -19.43 -10.18
C SER A 125 -4.28 -18.40 -9.69
N CYS A 126 -4.22 -17.18 -10.23
CA CYS A 126 -5.03 -16.03 -9.80
C CYS A 126 -5.62 -15.31 -11.03
N PRO A 127 -6.57 -15.94 -11.75
CA PRO A 127 -7.15 -15.40 -12.99
C PRO A 127 -7.99 -14.14 -12.76
N THR A 128 -8.31 -13.82 -11.51
CA THR A 128 -9.02 -12.61 -11.13
C THR A 128 -8.40 -12.02 -9.86
N MET A 129 -8.24 -10.70 -9.81
CA MET A 129 -7.85 -10.00 -8.59
C MET A 129 -8.98 -10.08 -7.55
N SER A 130 -8.72 -10.79 -6.44
CA SER A 130 -9.73 -11.08 -5.42
C SER A 130 -9.14 -11.14 -4.01
N ALA A 131 -10.00 -10.94 -3.02
CA ALA A 131 -9.71 -11.25 -1.62
C ALA A 131 -10.71 -12.30 -1.15
N GLY A 132 -10.32 -13.56 -1.30
CA GLY A 132 -11.18 -14.70 -1.02
C GLY A 132 -12.38 -14.80 -1.98
N PRO A 133 -13.34 -15.71 -1.71
CA PRO A 133 -14.45 -15.96 -2.62
C PRO A 133 -15.50 -14.84 -2.62
N LYS A 134 -15.45 -13.92 -1.65
CA LYS A 134 -16.48 -12.89 -1.41
C LYS A 134 -16.18 -11.56 -2.09
N TYR A 135 -14.94 -11.27 -2.48
CA TYR A 135 -14.55 -9.92 -2.91
C TYR A 135 -13.73 -9.94 -4.20
N GLU A 136 -14.18 -9.17 -5.19
CA GLU A 136 -13.50 -8.97 -6.47
C GLU A 136 -13.06 -7.52 -6.63
N TYR A 137 -11.86 -7.33 -7.16
CA TYR A 137 -11.32 -6.02 -7.50
C TYR A 137 -11.13 -5.91 -9.02
N ARG A 138 -11.72 -4.86 -9.60
CA ARG A 138 -11.59 -4.52 -11.01
C ARG A 138 -10.73 -3.29 -11.19
N TRP A 139 -10.01 -3.23 -12.29
CA TRP A 139 -9.08 -2.14 -12.55
C TRP A 139 -9.74 -1.02 -13.36
N ALA A 140 -9.53 0.22 -12.91
CA ALA A 140 -9.80 1.44 -13.66
C ALA A 140 -8.89 2.53 -13.12
N ASP A 141 -8.19 3.25 -13.98
CA ASP A 141 -7.36 4.41 -13.60
C ASP A 141 -8.10 5.74 -13.75
N GLY A 142 -9.27 5.74 -14.41
CA GLY A 142 -10.06 6.94 -14.68
C GLY A 142 -9.53 7.79 -15.84
N VAL A 143 -8.36 7.47 -16.38
CA VAL A 143 -7.69 8.18 -17.48
C VAL A 143 -7.75 7.32 -18.74
N ASN A 144 -6.95 6.26 -18.81
CA ASN A 144 -6.88 5.34 -19.96
C ASN A 144 -8.01 4.30 -19.90
N ILE A 145 -8.31 3.81 -18.70
CA ILE A 145 -9.31 2.78 -18.42
C ILE A 145 -10.40 3.40 -17.55
N LYS A 146 -11.38 4.00 -18.23
CA LYS A 146 -12.51 4.68 -17.57
C LYS A 146 -13.56 3.71 -17.01
N LYS A 147 -13.71 2.52 -17.62
CA LYS A 147 -14.66 1.49 -17.17
C LYS A 147 -13.89 0.36 -16.48
N PRO A 148 -14.30 -0.08 -15.27
CA PRO A 148 -13.67 -1.17 -14.55
C PRO A 148 -13.61 -2.45 -15.36
N ILE A 149 -12.39 -2.91 -15.65
CA ILE A 149 -12.11 -4.16 -16.36
C ILE A 149 -11.73 -5.27 -15.38
N GLU A 150 -12.07 -6.50 -15.76
CA GLU A 150 -11.59 -7.71 -15.09
C GLU A 150 -10.20 -8.04 -15.60
N VAL A 151 -9.27 -8.30 -14.68
CA VAL A 151 -7.90 -8.69 -14.96
C VAL A 151 -7.43 -9.71 -13.91
N SER A 152 -6.41 -10.48 -14.25
CA SER A 152 -5.74 -11.37 -13.29
C SER A 152 -5.12 -10.59 -12.14
N ALA A 153 -4.92 -11.25 -11.00
CA ALA A 153 -4.29 -10.62 -9.84
C ALA A 153 -2.90 -10.02 -10.15
N PRO A 154 -1.94 -10.74 -10.78
CA PRO A 154 -0.65 -10.13 -11.12
C PRO A 154 -0.79 -8.95 -12.09
N LYS A 155 -1.73 -9.00 -13.03
CA LYS A 155 -1.97 -7.88 -13.95
C LYS A 155 -2.57 -6.67 -13.26
N TYR A 156 -3.45 -6.89 -12.28
CA TYR A 156 -3.98 -5.82 -11.44
C TYR A 156 -2.86 -5.16 -10.63
N VAL A 157 -1.98 -5.95 -10.00
CA VAL A 157 -0.89 -5.41 -9.17
C VAL A 157 0.13 -4.66 -10.02
N ASP A 158 0.48 -5.17 -11.21
CA ASP A 158 1.28 -4.47 -12.22
C ASP A 158 0.70 -3.09 -12.56
N TYR A 159 -0.58 -3.02 -12.94
CA TYR A 159 -1.25 -1.74 -13.19
C TYR A 159 -1.30 -0.83 -11.96
N LEU A 160 -1.47 -1.41 -10.77
CA LEU A 160 -1.49 -0.65 -9.53
C LEU A 160 -0.15 -0.01 -9.22
N MET A 161 0.94 -0.77 -9.26
CA MET A 161 2.26 -0.25 -8.91
C MET A 161 2.68 0.84 -9.88
N GLY A 162 2.56 0.59 -11.18
CA GLY A 162 2.85 1.61 -12.19
C GLY A 162 1.98 2.86 -12.04
N TRP A 163 0.68 2.71 -11.73
CA TRP A 163 -0.18 3.85 -11.45
C TRP A 163 0.29 4.64 -10.22
N ILE A 164 0.64 3.98 -9.10
CA ILE A 164 1.14 4.68 -7.90
C ILE A 164 2.44 5.43 -8.23
N GLU A 165 3.38 4.80 -8.94
CA GLU A 165 4.63 5.44 -9.38
C GLU A 165 4.34 6.72 -10.17
N THR A 166 3.43 6.67 -11.14
CA THR A 166 3.06 7.88 -11.89
C THR A 166 2.47 8.99 -11.02
N GLN A 167 1.80 8.64 -9.92
CA GLN A 167 1.30 9.65 -8.97
C GLN A 167 2.42 10.23 -8.10
N LEU A 168 3.38 9.39 -7.67
CA LEU A 168 4.51 9.81 -6.83
C LEU A 168 5.52 10.65 -7.60
N ASP A 169 5.68 10.39 -8.89
CA ASP A 169 6.58 11.14 -9.80
C ASP A 169 5.98 12.47 -10.28
N ASP A 170 4.67 12.68 -10.12
CA ASP A 170 4.00 13.92 -10.52
C ASP A 170 4.21 15.03 -9.49
N GLU A 171 5.12 15.96 -9.79
CA GLU A 171 5.45 17.11 -8.94
C GLU A 171 4.24 18.02 -8.62
N SER A 172 3.16 17.96 -9.42
CA SER A 172 1.92 18.70 -9.12
C SER A 172 1.09 18.04 -8.01
N ILE A 173 1.39 16.78 -7.69
CA ILE A 173 0.73 15.98 -6.64
C ILE A 173 1.65 15.77 -5.45
N PHE A 174 2.91 15.40 -5.69
CA PHE A 174 3.97 15.20 -4.71
C PHE A 174 5.11 16.19 -5.00
N PRO A 175 5.02 17.43 -4.48
CA PRO A 175 6.05 18.44 -4.71
C PRO A 175 7.42 17.96 -4.19
N GLN A 176 8.47 18.17 -4.99
CA GLN A 176 9.83 17.78 -4.62
C GLN A 176 10.62 18.94 -3.97
N ASN A 177 10.20 20.18 -4.22
CA ASN A 177 10.85 21.37 -3.69
C ASN A 177 10.36 21.70 -2.27
N LEU A 178 11.30 22.00 -1.37
CA LEU A 178 10.98 22.43 0.00
C LEU A 178 10.08 23.67 0.00
N GLY A 179 8.94 23.57 0.68
CA GLY A 179 7.97 24.67 0.82
C GLY A 179 7.02 24.84 -0.37
N ALA A 180 7.08 23.97 -1.39
CA ALA A 180 6.06 23.96 -2.43
C ALA A 180 4.73 23.42 -1.87
N PRO A 181 3.60 24.06 -2.17
CA PRO A 181 2.31 23.64 -1.61
C PRO A 181 1.81 22.35 -2.28
N PHE A 182 1.27 21.43 -1.48
CA PHE A 182 0.50 20.30 -1.98
C PHE A 182 -0.82 20.76 -2.61
N PRO A 183 -1.36 20.02 -3.60
CA PRO A 183 -2.63 20.40 -4.21
C PRO A 183 -3.80 20.19 -3.25
N SER A 184 -4.90 20.92 -3.48
CA SER A 184 -6.09 20.86 -2.62
C SER A 184 -6.74 19.47 -2.54
N ASN A 185 -6.54 18.62 -3.55
CA ASN A 185 -7.03 17.24 -3.59
C ASN A 185 -6.00 16.19 -3.12
N PHE A 186 -4.85 16.60 -2.58
CA PHE A 186 -3.77 15.68 -2.19
C PHE A 186 -4.24 14.52 -1.31
N GLN A 187 -5.01 14.80 -0.25
CA GLN A 187 -5.52 13.76 0.64
C GLN A 187 -6.45 12.76 -0.06
N ASP A 188 -7.19 13.18 -1.09
CA ASP A 188 -8.05 12.27 -1.86
C ASP A 188 -7.22 11.32 -2.74
N VAL A 189 -6.09 11.81 -3.26
CA VAL A 189 -5.10 10.99 -3.96
C VAL A 189 -4.49 9.96 -3.00
N VAL A 190 -4.00 10.41 -1.84
CA VAL A 190 -3.43 9.55 -0.79
C VAL A 190 -4.45 8.47 -0.36
N LYS A 191 -5.69 8.85 -0.05
CA LYS A 191 -6.78 7.89 0.26
C LYS A 191 -6.96 6.85 -0.84
N THR A 192 -6.87 7.26 -2.11
CA THR A 192 -7.01 6.34 -3.24
C THR A 192 -5.84 5.38 -3.33
N ILE A 193 -4.60 5.84 -3.11
CA ILE A 193 -3.40 5.01 -3.06
C ILE A 193 -3.54 3.96 -1.94
N PHE A 194 -3.78 4.38 -0.71
CA PHE A 194 -3.90 3.47 0.45
C PHE A 194 -5.03 2.45 0.27
N LYS A 195 -6.20 2.89 -0.19
CA LYS A 195 -7.31 1.97 -0.49
C LYS A 195 -6.91 0.90 -1.51
N ARG A 196 -6.09 1.23 -2.52
CA ARG A 196 -5.66 0.26 -3.52
C ARG A 196 -4.52 -0.64 -3.00
N LEU A 197 -3.56 -0.11 -2.24
CA LEU A 197 -2.53 -0.90 -1.57
C LEU A 197 -3.13 -1.94 -0.62
N PHE A 198 -4.19 -1.58 0.12
CA PHE A 198 -4.93 -2.53 0.96
C PHE A 198 -5.42 -3.77 0.18
N ARG A 199 -5.80 -3.61 -1.10
CA ARG A 199 -6.26 -4.73 -1.93
C ARG A 199 -5.15 -5.74 -2.19
N VAL A 200 -3.89 -5.29 -2.25
CA VAL A 200 -2.72 -6.17 -2.38
C VAL A 200 -2.55 -6.98 -1.10
N TYR A 201 -2.58 -6.35 0.08
CA TYR A 201 -2.56 -7.06 1.36
C TYR A 201 -3.70 -8.09 1.47
N ALA A 202 -4.93 -7.68 1.15
CA ALA A 202 -6.08 -8.56 1.16
C ALA A 202 -5.93 -9.75 0.21
N HIS A 203 -5.39 -9.52 -0.98
CA HIS A 203 -5.10 -10.59 -1.92
C HIS A 203 -4.06 -11.58 -1.38
N ILE A 204 -2.95 -11.08 -0.83
CA ILE A 204 -1.87 -11.91 -0.27
C ILE A 204 -2.40 -12.77 0.89
N TYR A 205 -3.10 -12.17 1.85
CA TYR A 205 -3.64 -12.89 3.01
C TYR A 205 -4.60 -14.01 2.60
N HIS A 206 -5.44 -13.80 1.58
CA HIS A 206 -6.43 -14.81 1.15
C HIS A 206 -5.84 -15.87 0.21
N SER A 207 -4.88 -15.50 -0.63
CA SER A 207 -4.45 -16.34 -1.76
C SER A 207 -3.05 -16.90 -1.60
N HIS A 208 -2.18 -16.23 -0.86
CA HIS A 208 -0.74 -16.53 -0.80
C HIS A 208 -0.18 -16.66 0.62
N PHE A 209 -1.01 -16.59 1.67
CA PHE A 209 -0.52 -16.65 3.05
C PHE A 209 0.25 -17.95 3.38
N GLN A 210 -0.16 -19.09 2.82
CA GLN A 210 0.59 -20.35 2.98
C GLN A 210 1.99 -20.28 2.36
N LYS A 211 2.12 -19.53 1.25
CA LYS A 211 3.42 -19.30 0.62
C LYS A 211 4.29 -18.39 1.49
N ILE A 212 3.72 -17.32 2.04
CA ILE A 212 4.39 -16.45 3.02
C ILE A 212 4.93 -17.24 4.22
N ILE A 213 4.13 -18.15 4.79
CA ILE A 213 4.59 -19.06 5.87
C ILE A 213 5.77 -19.92 5.40
N SER A 214 5.69 -20.50 4.19
CA SER A 214 6.78 -21.34 3.69
C SER A 214 8.08 -20.56 3.44
N LEU A 215 7.98 -19.26 3.16
CA LEU A 215 9.11 -18.33 3.03
C LEU A 215 9.60 -17.79 4.39
N LYS A 216 8.89 -18.09 5.49
CA LYS A 216 9.14 -17.58 6.84
C LYS A 216 9.05 -16.04 6.94
N GLU A 217 8.17 -15.44 6.14
CA GLU A 217 7.98 -13.99 6.07
C GLU A 217 6.72 -13.51 6.82
N GLU A 218 5.98 -14.40 7.47
CA GLU A 218 4.68 -14.10 8.08
C GLU A 218 4.77 -13.04 9.18
N ALA A 219 5.84 -13.06 9.99
CA ALA A 219 6.05 -12.07 11.04
C ALA A 219 6.32 -10.67 10.46
N HIS A 220 7.08 -10.60 9.36
CA HIS A 220 7.37 -9.35 8.65
C HIS A 220 6.09 -8.80 8.02
N MET A 221 5.38 -9.62 7.25
CA MET A 221 4.10 -9.26 6.63
C MET A 221 3.09 -8.73 7.67
N ASN A 222 2.93 -9.43 8.79
CA ASN A 222 1.99 -9.03 9.84
C ASN A 222 2.39 -7.72 10.52
N THR A 223 3.69 -7.46 10.69
CA THR A 223 4.19 -6.20 11.25
C THR A 223 3.95 -5.04 10.29
N CYS A 224 4.28 -5.21 9.00
CA CYS A 224 3.99 -4.22 7.97
C CYS A 224 2.50 -3.93 7.85
N PHE A 225 1.65 -4.97 7.88
CA PHE A 225 0.21 -4.79 7.83
C PHE A 225 -0.35 -4.13 9.09
N LYS A 226 0.16 -4.46 10.28
CA LYS A 226 -0.19 -3.76 11.54
C LYS A 226 0.13 -2.28 11.45
N HIS A 227 1.33 -1.93 10.98
CA HIS A 227 1.72 -0.53 10.77
C HIS A 227 0.78 0.17 9.78
N PHE A 228 0.47 -0.47 8.65
CA PHE A 228 -0.44 0.05 7.64
C PHE A 228 -1.85 0.31 8.19
N VAL A 229 -2.41 -0.65 8.95
CA VAL A 229 -3.75 -0.51 9.55
C VAL A 229 -3.79 0.62 10.57
N LEU A 230 -2.77 0.73 11.42
CA LEU A 230 -2.70 1.80 12.43
C LEU A 230 -2.59 3.18 11.77
N PHE A 231 -1.75 3.31 10.74
CA PHE A 231 -1.58 4.57 10.01
C PHE A 231 -2.85 4.98 9.26
N THR A 232 -3.46 4.04 8.53
CA THR A 232 -4.71 4.31 7.79
C THR A 232 -5.89 4.61 8.70
N TRP A 233 -5.91 4.06 9.91
CA TRP A 233 -6.90 4.37 10.93
C TRP A 233 -6.72 5.78 11.50
N GLU A 234 -5.49 6.12 11.91
CA GLU A 234 -5.15 7.43 12.50
C GLU A 234 -5.59 8.60 11.60
N PHE A 235 -5.29 8.51 10.30
CA PHE A 235 -5.60 9.55 9.33
C PHE A 235 -6.87 9.31 8.51
N ARG A 236 -7.68 8.29 8.86
CA ARG A 236 -8.94 7.94 8.19
C ARG A 236 -8.79 7.81 6.66
N LEU A 237 -7.77 7.06 6.24
CA LEU A 237 -7.40 6.94 4.83
C LEU A 237 -8.24 5.91 4.06
N ILE A 238 -8.91 4.99 4.76
CA ILE A 238 -9.71 3.92 4.17
C ILE A 238 -11.07 3.83 4.87
N ASP A 239 -12.14 3.83 4.08
CA ASP A 239 -13.50 3.62 4.60
C ASP A 239 -13.66 2.20 5.15
N LYS A 240 -14.36 2.05 6.29
CA LYS A 240 -14.60 0.76 6.95
C LYS A 240 -15.18 -0.31 6.00
N ALA A 241 -15.99 0.10 5.02
CA ALA A 241 -16.58 -0.81 4.05
C ALA A 241 -15.54 -1.47 3.12
N GLU A 242 -14.44 -0.78 2.80
CA GLU A 242 -13.35 -1.33 1.98
C GLU A 242 -12.48 -2.31 2.78
N LEU A 243 -12.46 -2.20 4.13
CA LEU A 243 -11.72 -3.09 5.03
C LEU A 243 -12.40 -4.45 5.25
N ALA A 244 -13.65 -4.61 4.79
CA ALA A 244 -14.46 -5.82 4.95
C ALA A 244 -13.72 -7.15 4.64
N PRO A 245 -12.86 -7.25 3.61
CA PRO A 245 -12.15 -8.49 3.28
C PRO A 245 -11.18 -8.99 4.35
N LEU A 246 -10.70 -8.11 5.23
CA LEU A 246 -9.80 -8.43 6.34
C LEU A 246 -10.35 -7.92 7.68
N TYR A 247 -11.67 -7.72 7.79
CA TYR A 247 -12.28 -7.05 8.94
C TYR A 247 -11.86 -7.66 10.28
N GLU A 248 -11.95 -8.99 10.44
CA GLU A 248 -11.59 -9.68 11.69
C GLU A 248 -10.14 -9.44 12.11
N LEU A 249 -9.22 -9.34 11.15
CA LEU A 249 -7.81 -9.07 11.40
C LEU A 249 -7.56 -7.59 11.72
N VAL A 250 -8.23 -6.70 10.99
CA VAL A 250 -8.16 -5.26 11.25
C VAL A 250 -8.70 -4.95 12.65
N GLU A 251 -9.81 -5.55 13.04
CA GLU A 251 -10.43 -5.40 14.36
C GLU A 251 -9.48 -5.87 15.47
N SER A 252 -8.81 -7.03 15.30
CA SER A 252 -7.86 -7.53 16.29
C SER A 252 -6.64 -6.61 16.45
N ILE A 253 -6.12 -6.05 15.35
CA ILE A 253 -5.01 -5.09 15.38
C ILE A 253 -5.44 -3.79 16.08
N LEU A 254 -6.63 -3.29 15.75
CA LEU A 254 -7.15 -2.05 16.30
C LEU A 254 -7.66 -2.20 17.74
N GLN A 255 -7.75 -3.42 18.26
CA GLN A 255 -8.28 -3.72 19.61
C GLN A 255 -9.63 -3.02 19.86
N LEU A 256 -10.48 -3.00 18.82
CA LEU A 256 -11.83 -2.44 18.88
C LEU A 256 -12.80 -3.39 19.57
#